data_AF-A0A1H8IGF2-F1
#
_entry.id   AF-A0A1H8IGF2-F1
#
_cell.length_a   1.000
_cell.length_b   1.000
_cell.length_c   1.000
_cell.angle_alpha   90.00
_cell.angle_beta   90.00
_cell.angle_gamma   90.00
#
_symmetry.space_group_name_H-M   'P 1'
#
loop_
_entity.id
_entity.type
_entity.pdbx_description
1 polymer ?
#
loop_
_entity_poly.entity_id
_entity_poly.type
_entity_poly.pdbx_seq_one_letter_code
_entity_poly.pdbx_strand_id
1 'polypeptide(L)' 'MAWDFSNIDADEVLSVVEADENLGYCLSCGGDAHGCEPDMRKGHCEHCGDLEVYGAQELLLMGACG' A
#
# COMPACT_ATOMS: atom_id res chain seq x y z
N MET A 1 14.82 -10.25 2.64
CA MET A 1 14.10 -9.02 2.98
C MET A 1 12.66 -9.43 3.19
N ALA A 2 12.19 -9.39 4.43
CA ALA A 2 10.81 -9.67 4.77
C ALA A 2 10.14 -8.31 5.01
N TRP A 3 9.10 -8.01 4.25
CA TRP A 3 8.27 -6.83 4.47
C TRP A 3 7.22 -7.20 5.51
N ASP A 4 7.00 -6.32 6.49
CA ASP A 4 5.99 -6.54 7.51
C ASP A 4 4.66 -5.96 7.02
N PHE A 5 3.71 -6.84 6.68
CA PHE A 5 2.37 -6.46 6.23
C PHE A 5 1.36 -6.46 7.39
N SER A 6 1.82 -6.60 8.64
CA SER A 6 0.93 -6.69 9.82
C SER A 6 0.02 -5.47 10.01
N ASN A 7 0.36 -4.33 9.40
CA ASN A 7 -0.41 -3.08 9.47
C ASN A 7 -1.28 -2.82 8.24
N ILE A 8 -1.42 -3.78 7.32
CA ILE A 8 -2.17 -3.62 6.07
C ILE A 8 -3.17 -4.76 5.91
N ASP A 9 -4.42 -4.41 5.64
CA ASP A 9 -5.48 -5.38 5.40
C ASP A 9 -5.47 -5.83 3.92
N ALA A 10 -5.19 -7.10 3.68
CA ALA A 10 -5.06 -7.63 2.32
C ALA A 10 -6.38 -7.70 1.56
N ASP A 11 -7.50 -7.94 2.25
CA ASP A 11 -8.83 -7.97 1.65
C ASP A 11 -9.23 -6.56 1.22
N GLU A 12 -8.92 -5.54 2.03
CA GLU A 12 -9.10 -4.13 1.68
C GLU A 12 -8.29 -3.77 0.43
N VAL A 13 -6.99 -4.09 0.42
CA VAL A 13 -6.10 -3.84 -0.73
C VAL A 13 -6.64 -4.47 -2.01
N LEU A 14 -7.16 -5.71 -1.93
CA LEU A 14 -7.74 -6.38 -3.08
C LEU A 14 -8.96 -5.62 -3.62
N SER A 15 -9.88 -5.22 -2.73
CA SER A 15 -11.10 -4.48 -3.10
C SER A 15 -10.80 -3.16 -3.81
N VAL A 16 -9.77 -2.45 -3.33
CA VAL A 16 -9.29 -1.19 -3.88
C VAL A 16 -8.71 -1.36 -5.28
N VAL A 17 -7.94 -2.43 -5.50
CA VAL A 17 -7.39 -2.75 -6.82
C VAL A 17 -8.51 -3.09 -7.82
N GLU A 18 -9.53 -3.83 -7.39
CA GLU A 18 -10.69 -4.14 -8.24
C GLU A 18 -11.52 -2.88 -8.57
N ALA A 19 -11.57 -1.91 -7.66
CA ALA A 19 -12.29 -0.66 -7.84
C ALA A 19 -11.49 0.43 -8.59
N ASP A 20 -10.20 0.20 -8.88
CA ASP A 20 -9.29 1.13 -9.57
C ASP A 20 -9.21 2.51 -8.88
N GLU A 21 -9.21 2.53 -7.54
CA GLU A 21 -9.33 3.77 -6.74
C GLU A 21 -8.03 4.57 -6.60
N ASN A 22 -6.92 4.12 -7.21
CA ASN A 22 -5.61 4.77 -7.09
C ASN A 22 -5.20 5.03 -5.64
N LEU A 23 -5.41 4.05 -4.77
CA LEU A 23 -4.98 4.09 -3.37
C LEU A 23 -3.64 3.34 -3.21
N GLY A 24 -2.90 3.78 -2.21
CA GLY A 24 -1.70 3.12 -1.70
C GLY A 24 -1.71 3.07 -0.18
N TYR A 25 -0.83 2.28 0.39
CA TYR A 25 -0.71 2.12 1.84
C TYR A 25 0.74 2.22 2.28
N CYS A 26 0.93 2.78 3.47
CA CYS A 26 2.23 2.86 4.10
C CYS A 26 2.59 1.53 4.78
N LEU A 27 3.73 0.92 4.41
CA LEU A 27 4.23 -0.29 5.06
C LEU A 27 4.64 -0.05 6.53
N SER A 28 5.08 1.17 6.87
CA SER A 28 5.55 1.53 8.22
C SER A 28 4.38 1.64 9.21
N CYS A 29 3.34 2.37 8.83
CA CYS A 29 2.25 2.75 9.75
C CYS A 29 0.86 2.22 9.38
N GLY A 30 0.68 1.66 8.18
CA GLY A 30 -0.62 1.18 7.68
C GLY A 30 -1.55 2.28 7.13
N GLY A 31 -1.15 3.55 7.18
CA GLY A 31 -1.98 4.66 6.70
C GLY A 31 -2.21 4.61 5.20
N ASP A 32 -3.44 4.94 4.78
CA ASP A 32 -3.84 5.07 3.38
C ASP A 32 -3.30 6.36 2.74
N ALA A 33 -3.16 6.32 1.42
CA ALA A 33 -2.75 7.44 0.59
C ALA A 33 -3.54 7.44 -0.73
N HIS A 34 -4.10 8.59 -1.09
CA HIS A 34 -4.91 8.76 -2.30
C HIS A 34 -4.09 9.27 -3.48
N GLY A 35 -4.53 8.94 -4.70
CA GLY A 35 -3.86 9.37 -5.93
C GLY A 35 -2.50 8.68 -6.14
N CYS A 36 -2.31 7.52 -5.52
CA CYS A 36 -1.14 6.69 -5.72
C CYS A 36 -1.25 5.94 -7.05
N GLU A 37 -0.17 5.97 -7.84
CA GLU A 37 -0.05 5.10 -8.99
C GLU A 37 -0.03 3.63 -8.53
N PRO A 38 -0.60 2.71 -9.33
CA PRO A 38 -0.71 1.29 -8.95
C PRO A 38 0.65 0.63 -8.66
N ASP A 39 1.71 1.06 -9.36
CA ASP A 39 3.09 0.60 -9.22
C ASP A 39 3.95 1.52 -8.34
N MET A 40 3.34 2.49 -7.65
CA MET A 40 4.07 3.41 -6.78
C MET A 40 4.83 2.64 -5.70
N ARG A 41 6.09 3.06 -5.46
CA ARG A 41 6.97 2.52 -4.42
C ARG A 41 7.64 3.65 -3.67
N LYS A 42 7.74 3.52 -2.35
CA LYS A 42 8.45 4.48 -1.47
C LYS A 42 7.93 5.92 -1.58
N GLY A 43 6.62 6.08 -1.76
CA GLY A 43 5.94 7.36 -1.69
C GLY A 43 5.98 7.92 -0.26
N HIS A 44 5.80 9.24 -0.14
CA HIS A 44 5.76 9.92 1.14
C HIS A 44 4.41 9.70 1.83
N CYS A 45 4.45 9.22 3.08
CA CYS A 45 3.28 9.05 3.91
C CYS A 45 2.95 10.36 4.63
N GLU A 46 1.72 10.86 4.48
CA GLU A 46 1.26 12.07 5.20
C GLU A 46 0.95 11.80 6.69
N HIS A 47 0.81 10.54 7.08
CA HIS A 47 0.51 10.14 8.47
C HIS A 47 1.76 10.05 9.35
N CYS A 48 2.81 9.35 8.89
CA CYS A 48 4.04 9.16 9.68
C CYS A 48 5.27 9.92 9.14
N GLY A 49 5.22 10.42 7.89
CA GLY A 49 6.34 11.10 7.24
C GLY A 49 7.39 10.17 6.60
N ASP A 50 7.22 8.84 6.70
CA ASP A 50 8.15 7.89 6.07
C ASP A 50 7.94 7.81 4.56
N LEU A 51 9.00 7.37 3.86
CA LEU A 51 8.98 7.11 2.41
C LEU A 51 8.67 5.63 2.14
N GLU A 52 7.54 5.16 2.66
CA GLU A 52 7.12 3.75 2.58
C GLU A 52 5.68 3.57 2.12
N VAL A 53 5.12 4.52 1.36
CA VAL A 53 3.83 4.33 0.66
C VAL A 53 4.03 3.53 -0.62
N TYR A 54 3.21 2.50 -0.81
CA TYR A 54 3.20 1.66 -2.02
C TYR A 54 1.79 1.59 -2.58
N GLY A 55 1.67 1.56 -3.91
CA GLY A 55 0.38 1.39 -4.58
C GLY A 55 -0.25 0.04 -4.26
N ALA A 56 -1.58 -0.02 -4.27
CA ALA A 56 -2.31 -1.23 -3.91
C ALA A 56 -1.95 -2.45 -4.80
N GLN A 57 -1.74 -2.26 -6.10
CA GLN A 57 -1.28 -3.35 -7.00
C GLN A 57 0.15 -3.81 -6.67
N GLU A 58 1.05 -2.87 -6.39
CA GLU A 58 2.41 -3.20 -5.97
C GLU A 58 2.41 -4.01 -4.67
N LEU A 59 1.57 -3.66 -3.70
CA LEU A 59 1.43 -4.42 -2.45
C LEU A 59 1.01 -5.87 -2.69
N LEU A 60 0.05 -6.10 -3.59
CA LEU A 60 -0.34 -7.46 -3.99
C LEU A 60 0.83 -8.22 -4.65
N LEU A 61 1.58 -7.57 -5.54
CA LEU A 61 2.75 -8.18 -6.20
C LEU A 61 3.90 -8.50 -5.22
N MET A 62 4.05 -7.70 -4.16
CA MET A 62 5.03 -7.93 -3.10
C MET A 62 4.61 -9.03 -2.12
N GLY A 63 3.39 -9.54 -2.21
CA GLY A 63 2.88 -10.64 -1.39
C GLY A 63 2.08 -10.20 -0.16
N ALA A 64 1.48 -9.00 -0.16
CA ALA A 64 0.49 -8.62 0.85
C ALA A 64 -0.73 -9.56 0.84
N CYS A 65 -1.01 -10.21 -0.29
CA CYS A 65 -1.95 -11.33 -0.40
C CYS A 65 -1.15 -12.64 -0.50
N GLY A 66 -0.88 -13.27 0.65
CA GLY A 66 -0.11 -14.52 0.74
C GLY A 66 -0.17 -15.17 2.11
#